data_AF-A0AAU2IPD8-F1
#
_entry.id   AF-A0AAU2IPD8-F1
#
_cell.length_a   1.000
_cell.length_b   1.000
_cell.length_c   1.000
_cell.angle_alpha   90.00
_cell.angle_beta   90.00
_cell.angle_gamma   90.00
#
_symmetry.space_group_name_H-M   'P 1'
#
loop_
_entity.id
_entity.type
_entity.pdbx_description
1 polymer ?
#
loop_
_entity_poly.entity_id
_entity_poly.type
_entity_poly.pdbx_seq_one_letter_code
_entity_poly.pdbx_strand_id
1 'polypeptide(L)' 'MEGPVEVVVDDGAVFVSQRFTVAICTCRRSRNYPWCDTSHRRRTKPQTDHAPPPASDSEA' A
#
# COMPACT_ATOMS: atom_id res chain seq x y z
N MET A 1 17.05 -20.00 -8.03
CA MET A 1 17.84 -18.84 -7.57
C MET A 1 17.48 -18.62 -6.12
N GLU A 2 18.47 -18.80 -5.25
CA GLU A 2 18.30 -19.09 -3.83
C GLU A 2 18.99 -18.01 -2.98
N GLY A 3 18.31 -17.60 -1.92
CA GLY A 3 18.91 -16.82 -0.85
C GLY A 3 17.92 -15.87 -0.19
N PRO A 4 18.09 -15.63 1.12
CA PRO A 4 17.51 -14.45 1.74
C PRO A 4 18.11 -13.19 1.10
N VAL A 5 17.26 -12.17 0.89
CA VAL A 5 17.69 -10.88 0.35
C VAL A 5 18.19 -10.00 1.49
N GLU A 6 19.45 -9.56 1.42
CA GLU A 6 20.04 -8.59 2.34
C GLU A 6 20.04 -7.19 1.70
N VAL A 7 19.64 -6.19 2.47
CA VAL A 7 19.58 -4.79 2.06
C VAL A 7 20.33 -3.93 3.08
N VAL A 8 21.33 -3.19 2.61
CA VAL A 8 22.03 -2.17 3.39
C VAL A 8 21.50 -0.81 2.99
N VAL A 9 21.11 0.01 3.96
CA VAL A 9 20.64 1.39 3.75
C VAL A 9 21.74 2.40 4.09
N ASP A 10 21.50 3.68 3.76
CA ASP A 10 22.52 4.73 3.85
C ASP A 10 23.10 4.95 5.26
N ASP A 11 22.35 4.62 6.32
CA ASP A 11 22.81 4.69 7.71
C ASP A 11 23.60 3.44 8.16
N GLY A 12 23.81 2.47 7.26
CA GLY A 12 24.51 1.22 7.52
C GLY A 12 23.64 0.11 8.12
N ALA A 13 22.35 0.35 8.38
CA ALA A 13 21.46 -0.70 8.88
C ALA A 13 21.26 -1.80 7.82
N VAL A 14 21.22 -3.06 8.29
CA VAL A 14 21.07 -4.25 7.46
C VAL A 14 19.72 -4.89 7.72
N PHE A 15 18.97 -5.12 6.64
CA PHE A 15 17.66 -5.78 6.68
C PHE A 15 17.70 -7.07 5.86
N VAL A 16 17.27 -8.17 6.46
CA VAL A 16 17.26 -9.50 5.83
C VAL A 16 15.82 -9.92 5.56
N SER A 17 15.54 -10.39 4.36
CA SER A 17 14.28 -11.05 4.02
C SER A 17 14.52 -12.52 3.72
N GLN A 18 13.79 -13.41 4.40
CA GLN A 18 13.78 -14.84 4.09
C GLN A 18 13.07 -15.18 2.77
N ARG A 19 12.47 -14.19 2.10
CA ARG A 19 11.86 -14.36 0.78
C ARG A 19 12.91 -14.15 -0.30
N PHE A 20 12.83 -14.98 -1.34
CA PHE A 20 13.68 -14.87 -2.52
C PHE A 20 13.39 -13.61 -3.37
N THR A 21 12.16 -13.10 -3.28
CA THR A 21 11.73 -11.91 -4.03
C THR A 21 11.06 -10.93 -3.10
N VAL A 22 11.53 -9.70 -3.13
CA VAL A 22 11.03 -8.58 -2.33
C VAL A 22 10.97 -7.32 -3.18
N ALA A 23 10.08 -6.40 -2.82
CA ALA A 23 10.02 -5.08 -3.41
C ALA A 23 10.60 -4.05 -2.42
N ILE A 24 11.43 -3.13 -2.92
CA ILE A 24 12.05 -2.07 -2.12
C ILE A 24 11.16 -0.82 -2.13
N CYS A 25 11.02 -0.18 -0.97
CA CYS A 25 10.30 1.06 -0.83
C CYS A 25 11.15 2.24 -1.33
N THR A 26 10.74 2.86 -2.44
CA THR A 26 11.34 4.10 -2.94
C THR A 26 10.52 5.35 -2.58
N CYS A 27 9.28 5.18 -2.12
CA CYS A 27 8.37 6.28 -1.80
C CYS A 27 8.48 6.81 -0.37
N ARG A 28 9.21 6.12 0.52
CA ARG A 28 9.34 6.41 1.96
C ARG A 28 8.03 6.45 2.76
N ARG A 29 6.95 5.83 2.26
CA ARG A 29 5.65 5.74 2.95
C ARG A 29 5.40 4.40 3.64
N SER A 30 6.29 3.43 3.44
CA SER A 30 6.14 2.10 4.03
C SER A 30 6.24 2.17 5.55
N ARG A 31 5.37 1.42 6.23
CA ARG A 31 5.47 1.19 7.68
C ARG A 31 6.47 0.10 8.03
N ASN A 32 6.98 -0.60 7.02
CA ASN A 32 7.94 -1.69 7.13
C ASN A 32 9.17 -1.42 6.27
N TYR A 33 9.66 -0.17 6.26
CA TYR A 33 10.86 0.22 5.54
C TYR A 33 12.04 -0.71 5.92
N PRO A 34 12.86 -1.20 4.97
CA PRO A 34 12.96 -0.82 3.56
C PRO A 34 12.00 -1.54 2.61
N TRP A 35 11.16 -2.44 3.10
CA TRP A 35 10.25 -3.25 2.27
C TRP A 35 9.05 -2.46 1.80
N CYS A 36 8.60 -2.68 0.56
CA CYS A 36 7.37 -2.13 0.04
C CYS A 36 6.16 -2.88 0.63
N ASP A 37 5.27 -2.15 1.30
CA ASP A 37 4.02 -2.63 1.90
C ASP A 37 2.78 -2.11 1.15
N THR A 38 2.97 -1.62 -0.08
CA THR A 38 1.96 -0.95 -0.93
C THR A 38 1.42 0.40 -0.41
N SER A 39 1.99 0.97 0.65
CA SER A 39 1.60 2.31 1.15
C SER A 39 1.83 3.46 0.15
N HIS A 40 2.52 3.21 -0.97
CA HIS A 40 2.61 4.17 -2.07
C HIS A 40 1.26 4.43 -2.76
N ARG A 41 0.35 3.45 -2.72
CA ARG A 41 -0.96 3.54 -3.37
C ARG A 41 -1.82 4.58 -2.65
N ARG A 42 -2.37 5.53 -3.41
CA ARG A 42 -3.36 6.46 -2.88
C ARG A 42 -4.60 5.68 -2.45
N ARG A 43 -5.10 5.92 -1.24
CA ARG A 43 -6.42 5.43 -0.84
C ARG A 43 -7.46 6.28 -1.54
N THR A 44 -8.13 5.74 -2.55
CA THR A 44 -9.40 6.30 -3.01
C THR A 44 -10.44 6.03 -1.94
N LYS A 45 -11.13 7.08 -1.48
CA LYS A 45 -12.40 6.87 -0.77
C LYS A 45 -13.31 6.12 -1.76
N PRO A 46 -14.06 5.09 -1.35
CA PRO A 46 -15.17 4.62 -2.17
C PRO A 46 -16.02 5.85 -2.48
N GLN A 47 -16.18 6.19 -3.76
CA GLN A 47 -17.13 7.23 -4.12
C GLN A 47 -18.51 6.67 -3.78
N THR A 48 -19.06 7.14 -2.67
CA THR A 48 -20.46 6.93 -2.31
C THR A 48 -21.30 7.83 -3.21
N ASP A 49 -21.33 7.51 -4.50
CA ASP A 49 -22.18 8.20 -5.48
C ASP A 49 -23.56 7.53 -5.56
N HIS A 50 -23.89 6.62 -4.63
CA HIS A 50 -25.24 6.10 -4.46
C HIS A 50 -26.02 6.99 -3.50
N ALA A 51 -26.36 8.20 -3.96
CA ALA A 51 -27.49 8.91 -3.37
C ALA A 51 -28.74 8.05 -3.64
N PRO A 52 -29.57 7.75 -2.63
CA PRO A 52 -30.85 7.11 -2.87
C PRO A 52 -31.66 7.99 -3.84
N PRO A 53 -32.39 7.40 -4.80
CA PRO A 53 -33.25 8.18 -5.69
C PRO A 53 -34.21 9.03 -4.83
N PRO A 54 -34.50 10.28 -5.23
CA PRO A 54 -35.42 11.13 -4.47
C PRO A 54 -36.75 10.41 -4.32
N ALA A 55 -37.32 10.48 -3.11
CA ALA A 55 -38.63 9.91 -2.83
C ALA A 55 -39.64 10.46 -3.84
N SER A 56 -40.31 9.58 -4.57
CA SER A 56 -41.43 9.96 -5.40
C SER A 56 -42.58 10.37 -4.48
N ASP A 57 -42.86 11.66 -4.39
CA ASP A 57 -44.15 12.14 -3.89
C ASP A 57 -45.21 11.74 -4.91
N SER A 58 -45.91 10.63 -4.63
CA SER A 58 -47.20 10.33 -5.26
C SER A 58 -48.28 11.07 -4.49
N GLU A 59 -48.62 12.27 -4.96
CA GLU A 59 -49.83 12.98 -4.58
C GLU A 59 -50.95 12.67 -5.59
N ALA A 60 -52.13 12.31 -5.04
CA ALA A 60 -53.47 12.13 -5.64
C ALA A 60 -53.77 10.87 -6.49
#